data_AF-A0A1I7WJK7-F1
#
_entry.id   AF-A0A1I7WJK7-F1
#
_cell.length_a   1.000
_cell.length_b   1.000
_cell.length_c   1.000
_cell.angle_alpha   90.00
_cell.angle_beta   90.00
_cell.angle_gamma   90.00
#
_symmetry.space_group_name_H-M   'P 1'
#
loop_
_entity.id
_entity.type
_entity.pdbx_description
1 polymer ?
#
loop_
_entity_poly.entity_id
_entity_poly.type
_entity_poly.pdbx_seq_one_letter_code
_entity_poly.pdbx_strand_id
1 'polypeptide(L)'
;MKYIKLHIVKRVVFKWYDAYYNTTLRFADGSKIVTVFNMLQTINVVVVHLQIELKTFISVVRLDRDAPNKNNCCTSNNQSVSVEGLYGVKLNPVIVLDAKTILMPKFSFRGTLPPDGWFYAGTGKINKYTGKKAFIIGRDTQERHCPMHEDYSNMDVTISLADDQTVYDIEWISVFCYQFSVDFCHIKVFLKKEENPVPAYLPQISKTAPRKGRKEKC
;
A
#
# COMPACT_ATOMS: atom_id res chain seq x y z
N MET A 1 27.80 -14.40 -3.28
CA MET A 1 29.02 -14.44 -4.14
C MET A 1 29.46 -13.00 -4.42
N LYS A 2 30.70 -12.66 -4.05
CA LYS A 2 31.30 -11.34 -4.29
C LYS A 2 31.80 -11.28 -5.73
N TYR A 3 31.43 -10.25 -6.47
CA TYR A 3 32.04 -9.94 -7.76
C TYR A 3 32.66 -8.54 -7.69
N ILE A 4 33.94 -8.46 -8.01
CA ILE A 4 34.71 -7.22 -8.13
C ILE A 4 34.50 -6.71 -9.55
N LYS A 5 33.95 -5.49 -9.70
CA LYS A 5 33.75 -4.85 -11.00
C LYS A 5 35.09 -4.25 -11.45
N LEU A 6 35.72 -4.88 -12.44
CA LEU A 6 36.97 -4.41 -13.05
C LEU A 6 36.77 -3.03 -13.69
N HIS A 7 37.42 -2.02 -13.11
CA HIS A 7 37.69 -0.75 -13.79
C HIS A 7 38.86 -1.00 -14.75
N ILE A 8 38.60 -1.07 -16.05
CA ILE A 8 39.67 -1.14 -17.06
C ILE A 8 40.12 0.30 -17.35
N VAL A 9 41.30 0.66 -16.83
CA VAL A 9 41.88 2.01 -16.86
C VAL A 9 42.81 2.22 -18.08
N LYS A 10 42.82 1.36 -19.09
CA LYS A 10 43.64 1.59 -20.30
C LYS A 10 42.92 1.19 -21.58
N ARG A 11 43.20 1.99 -22.63
CA ARG A 11 42.77 1.85 -24.03
C ARG A 11 42.86 0.38 -24.46
N VAL A 12 41.71 -0.25 -24.70
CA VAL A 12 41.68 -1.64 -25.20
C VAL A 12 41.68 -1.58 -26.71
N VAL A 13 42.84 -1.86 -27.32
CA VAL A 13 43.01 -1.97 -28.77
C VAL A 13 42.98 -3.45 -29.12
N PHE A 14 41.93 -3.87 -29.83
CA PHE A 14 41.86 -5.23 -30.37
C PHE A 14 42.45 -5.24 -31.78
N LYS A 15 43.48 -6.07 -32.02
CA LYS A 15 43.95 -6.43 -33.35
C LYS A 15 43.64 -7.91 -33.59
N TRP A 16 43.01 -8.21 -34.71
CA TRP A 16 42.66 -9.57 -35.13
C TRP A 16 43.32 -9.87 -36.47
N TYR A 17 43.59 -11.16 -36.72
CA TYR A 17 44.30 -11.60 -37.92
C TYR A 17 43.47 -12.43 -38.90
N ASP A 18 42.21 -12.78 -38.59
CA ASP A 18 41.36 -13.55 -39.50
C ASP A 18 39.90 -13.07 -39.49
N ALA A 19 39.27 -13.14 -40.67
CA ALA A 19 37.97 -12.56 -40.98
C ALA A 19 36.80 -13.52 -40.63
N TYR A 20 35.66 -12.93 -40.27
CA TYR A 20 34.32 -13.54 -40.10
C TYR A 20 33.95 -14.18 -38.76
N TYR A 21 33.90 -13.38 -37.69
CA TYR A 21 33.09 -13.74 -36.51
C TYR A 21 32.45 -12.51 -35.84
N ASN A 22 31.14 -12.58 -35.64
CA ASN A 22 30.36 -11.56 -34.93
C ASN A 22 30.71 -11.59 -33.44
N THR A 23 31.32 -10.53 -32.92
CA THR A 23 31.66 -10.43 -31.49
C THR A 23 30.65 -9.55 -30.78
N THR A 24 30.03 -10.08 -29.72
CA THR A 24 29.08 -9.37 -28.87
C THR A 24 29.72 -9.03 -27.54
N LEU A 25 29.82 -7.74 -27.22
CA LEU A 25 30.23 -7.29 -25.89
C LEU A 25 28.98 -7.21 -25.02
N ARG A 26 28.96 -7.99 -23.93
CA ARG A 26 27.90 -7.93 -22.90
C ARG A 26 28.39 -7.12 -21.72
N PHE A 27 27.60 -6.14 -21.33
CA PHE A 27 27.81 -5.40 -20.09
C PHE A 27 27.01 -6.03 -18.95
N ALA A 28 27.47 -5.85 -17.71
CA ALA A 28 26.89 -6.47 -16.51
C ALA A 28 25.47 -5.98 -16.18
N ASP A 29 24.99 -4.95 -16.86
CA ASP A 29 23.63 -4.40 -16.75
C ASP A 29 22.64 -5.00 -17.76
N GLY A 30 23.08 -5.97 -18.57
CA GLY A 30 22.25 -6.63 -19.59
C GLY A 30 22.24 -5.92 -20.94
N SER A 31 22.88 -4.75 -21.07
CA SER A 31 23.03 -4.04 -22.34
C SER A 31 23.98 -4.80 -23.27
N LYS A 32 23.60 -4.89 -24.56
CA LYS A 32 24.39 -5.57 -25.59
C LYS A 32 24.71 -4.58 -26.71
N ILE A 33 25.99 -4.50 -27.08
CA ILE A 33 26.39 -3.85 -28.32
C ILE A 33 26.78 -4.96 -29.28
N VAL A 34 26.01 -5.07 -30.38
CA VAL A 34 26.28 -5.99 -31.48
C VAL A 34 26.98 -5.19 -32.56
N THR A 35 28.21 -5.56 -32.92
CA THR A 35 28.97 -4.87 -33.96
C THR A 35 29.37 -5.87 -35.03
N VAL A 36 29.10 -5.55 -36.30
CA VAL A 36 29.49 -6.34 -37.48
C VAL A 36 30.72 -5.67 -38.07
N PHE A 37 31.84 -6.39 -38.13
CA PHE A 37 33.09 -5.84 -38.65
C PHE A 37 33.28 -6.25 -40.11
N ASN A 38 33.65 -5.29 -40.96
CA ASN A 38 34.14 -5.56 -42.31
C ASN A 38 35.59 -5.06 -42.41
N MET A 39 36.43 -5.83 -43.10
CA MET A 39 37.90 -5.77 -43.10
C MET A 39 38.45 -4.43 -43.56
N LEU A 40 38.58 -3.44 -42.66
CA LEU A 40 39.62 -2.37 -42.65
C LEU A 40 39.35 -1.20 -41.68
N GLN A 41 38.41 -1.28 -40.74
CA GLN A 41 38.10 -0.13 -39.87
C GLN A 41 38.38 -0.38 -38.38
N THR A 42 39.17 0.52 -37.77
CA THR A 42 39.33 0.66 -36.32
C THR A 42 38.16 1.48 -35.76
N ILE A 43 37.37 0.91 -34.85
CA ILE A 43 36.30 1.65 -34.16
C ILE A 43 36.84 2.25 -32.86
N ASN A 44 36.65 3.56 -32.67
CA ASN A 44 36.89 4.23 -31.41
C ASN A 44 35.59 4.23 -30.57
N VAL A 45 35.54 3.41 -29.52
CA VAL A 45 34.42 3.42 -28.58
C VAL A 45 34.70 4.50 -27.52
N VAL A 46 34.00 5.62 -27.60
CA VAL A 46 34.04 6.67 -26.58
C VAL A 46 33.00 6.33 -25.50
N VAL A 47 33.47 5.95 -24.32
CA VAL A 47 32.60 5.71 -23.16
C VAL A 47 32.21 7.08 -22.59
N VAL A 48 30.97 7.48 -22.80
CA VAL A 48 30.41 8.70 -22.21
C VAL A 48 30.22 8.47 -20.72
N HIS A 49 30.87 9.30 -19.91
CA HIS A 49 30.78 9.27 -18.46
C HIS A 49 29.36 9.63 -18.02
N LEU A 50 28.56 8.64 -17.63
CA LEU A 50 27.30 8.90 -16.94
C LEU A 50 27.65 9.21 -15.46
N GLN A 51 27.47 10.45 -15.05
CA GLN A 51 27.54 10.84 -13.63
C GLN A 51 26.36 10.17 -12.91
N ILE A 52 26.67 9.21 -12.03
CA ILE A 52 25.68 8.55 -11.17
C ILE A 52 25.53 9.45 -9.94
N GLU A 53 24.38 10.12 -9.80
CA GLU A 53 23.98 10.69 -8.52
C GLU A 53 23.76 9.56 -7.51
N LEU A 54 24.65 9.50 -6.52
CA LEU A 54 24.50 8.64 -5.35
C LEU A 54 23.26 9.09 -4.55
N LYS A 55 22.11 8.47 -4.79
CA LYS A 55 21.01 8.51 -3.82
C LYS A 55 21.39 7.62 -2.65
N THR A 56 21.87 8.23 -1.58
CA THR A 56 22.10 7.57 -0.29
C THR A 56 20.75 7.16 0.30
N PHE A 57 20.45 5.86 0.30
CA PHE A 57 19.32 5.32 1.03
C PHE A 57 19.75 5.06 2.48
N ILE A 58 19.01 5.63 3.43
CA ILE A 58 19.36 5.64 4.87
C ILE A 58 19.22 4.23 5.49
N SER A 59 18.56 3.28 4.82
CA SER A 59 18.61 1.87 5.15
C SER A 59 18.18 1.00 3.96
N VAL A 60 18.85 -0.15 3.80
CA VAL A 60 18.41 -1.23 2.89
C VAL A 60 17.97 -2.38 3.78
N VAL A 61 16.67 -2.58 3.93
CA VAL A 61 16.12 -3.77 4.58
C VAL A 61 16.25 -4.91 3.57
N ARG A 62 17.17 -5.84 3.82
CA ARG A 62 17.22 -7.08 3.05
C ARG A 62 16.03 -7.93 3.44
N LEU A 63 15.05 -8.02 2.55
CA LEU A 63 13.94 -8.96 2.67
C LEU A 63 14.45 -10.35 2.26
N ASP A 64 15.31 -10.95 3.10
CA ASP A 64 15.80 -12.33 2.94
C ASP A 64 14.79 -13.35 3.53
N ARG A 65 13.51 -12.97 3.65
CA ARG A 65 12.45 -13.89 4.06
C ARG A 65 11.64 -14.26 2.83
N ASP A 66 11.56 -15.56 2.57
CA ASP A 66 10.62 -16.11 1.62
C ASP A 66 9.22 -15.57 1.93
N ALA A 67 8.48 -15.20 0.88
CA ALA A 67 7.11 -14.74 1.02
C ALA A 67 6.31 -15.74 1.88
N PRO A 68 5.47 -15.27 2.82
CA PRO A 68 4.64 -16.16 3.60
C PRO A 68 3.87 -17.09 2.65
N ASN A 69 3.91 -18.38 2.96
CA ASN A 69 3.30 -19.44 2.15
C ASN A 69 1.88 -19.01 1.73
N LYS A 70 1.65 -19.01 0.41
CA LYS A 70 0.40 -18.62 -0.26
C LYS A 70 -0.81 -19.48 0.16
N ASN A 71 -0.62 -20.50 0.99
CA ASN A 71 -1.65 -21.48 1.31
C ASN A 71 -2.57 -21.10 2.47
N ASN A 72 -2.33 -20.00 3.20
CA ASN A 72 -3.21 -19.56 4.30
C ASN A 72 -3.80 -18.15 4.14
N CYS A 73 -3.78 -17.59 2.94
CA CYS A 73 -4.58 -16.40 2.64
C CYS A 73 -5.38 -16.64 1.36
N CYS A 74 -6.65 -16.23 1.42
CA CYS A 74 -7.73 -16.54 0.48
C CYS A 74 -8.44 -17.86 0.78
N THR A 75 -9.44 -17.77 1.66
CA THR A 75 -10.65 -18.59 1.55
C THR A 75 -11.09 -18.60 0.08
N SER A 76 -10.95 -19.76 -0.55
CA SER A 76 -11.62 -20.07 -1.81
C SER A 76 -13.11 -20.17 -1.53
N ASN A 77 -13.81 -19.05 -1.50
CA ASN A 77 -15.22 -19.07 -1.81
C ASN A 77 -15.51 -17.99 -2.82
N ASN A 78 -15.91 -18.43 -4.01
CA ASN A 78 -16.22 -17.60 -5.17
C ASN A 78 -17.61 -16.97 -5.00
N GLN A 79 -17.85 -16.37 -3.84
CA GLN A 79 -18.94 -15.47 -3.58
C GLN A 79 -18.30 -14.17 -3.12
N SER A 80 -18.32 -13.16 -3.98
CA SER A 80 -18.21 -11.78 -3.54
C SER A 80 -19.44 -11.47 -2.69
N VAL A 81 -19.42 -11.91 -1.43
CA VAL A 81 -20.48 -11.65 -0.47
C VAL A 81 -20.34 -10.19 -0.07
N SER A 82 -20.97 -9.31 -0.85
CA SER A 82 -21.22 -7.94 -0.43
C SER A 82 -22.35 -7.97 0.60
N VAL A 83 -22.11 -7.41 1.77
CA VAL A 83 -23.13 -7.23 2.79
C VAL A 83 -23.82 -5.90 2.53
N GLU A 84 -25.13 -5.95 2.38
CA GLU A 84 -25.97 -4.76 2.19
C GLU A 84 -26.75 -4.49 3.48
N GLY A 85 -26.93 -3.22 3.81
CA GLY A 85 -27.58 -2.78 5.03
C GLY A 85 -28.47 -1.56 4.83
N LEU A 86 -28.84 -0.93 5.94
CA LEU A 86 -29.72 0.24 5.94
C LEU A 86 -29.07 1.43 5.24
N TYR A 87 -29.89 2.38 4.76
CA TYR A 87 -29.42 3.61 4.09
C TYR A 87 -28.49 3.36 2.89
N GLY A 88 -28.66 2.23 2.21
CA GLY A 88 -27.87 1.86 1.05
C GLY A 88 -26.41 1.57 1.37
N VAL A 89 -26.10 1.21 2.63
CA VAL A 89 -24.76 0.75 2.99
C VAL A 89 -24.47 -0.55 2.23
N LYS A 90 -23.36 -0.56 1.50
CA LYS A 90 -22.84 -1.76 0.85
C LYS A 90 -21.37 -1.93 1.22
N LEU A 91 -21.09 -3.01 1.92
CA LEU A 91 -19.75 -3.41 2.35
C LEU A 91 -19.29 -4.62 1.56
N ASN A 92 -18.12 -4.51 0.95
CA ASN A 92 -17.43 -5.65 0.34
C ASN A 92 -16.38 -6.20 1.31
N PRO A 93 -15.78 -7.37 1.02
CA PRO A 93 -14.63 -7.86 1.77
C PRO A 93 -13.56 -6.78 1.90
N VAL A 94 -13.18 -6.50 3.15
CA VAL A 94 -12.20 -5.45 3.48
C VAL A 94 -10.78 -5.99 3.38
N ILE A 95 -9.85 -5.09 3.11
CA ILE A 95 -8.43 -5.40 2.99
C ILE A 95 -7.69 -4.72 4.14
N VAL A 96 -7.01 -5.49 4.97
CA VAL A 96 -6.19 -4.94 6.06
C VAL A 96 -4.82 -4.58 5.51
N LEU A 97 -4.46 -3.30 5.58
CA LEU A 97 -3.19 -2.78 5.05
C LEU A 97 -2.09 -2.81 6.12
N ASP A 98 -2.43 -2.40 7.34
CA ASP A 98 -1.53 -2.43 8.50
C ASP A 98 -2.30 -2.68 9.80
N ALA A 99 -1.61 -2.67 10.94
CA ALA A 99 -2.20 -2.93 12.25
C ALA A 99 -3.38 -2.01 12.65
N LYS A 100 -3.58 -0.87 11.99
CA LYS A 100 -4.66 0.10 12.24
C LYS A 100 -5.42 0.54 10.98
N THR A 101 -4.86 0.32 9.79
CA THR A 101 -5.36 0.85 8.54
C THR A 101 -6.07 -0.24 7.73
N ILE A 102 -7.30 0.06 7.34
CA ILE A 102 -8.18 -0.88 6.63
C ILE A 102 -8.74 -0.18 5.39
N LEU A 103 -8.63 -0.85 4.25
CA LEU A 103 -9.21 -0.44 2.98
C LEU A 103 -10.56 -1.13 2.79
N MET A 104 -11.58 -0.32 2.53
CA MET A 104 -12.93 -0.75 2.17
C MET A 104 -13.17 -0.54 0.67
N PRO A 105 -13.04 -1.58 -0.15
CA PRO A 105 -13.21 -1.44 -1.59
C PRO A 105 -14.68 -1.31 -1.98
N LYS A 106 -14.96 -0.49 -3.00
CA LYS A 106 -16.31 -0.29 -3.58
C LYS A 106 -17.39 -0.04 -2.53
N PHE A 107 -17.08 0.76 -1.52
CA PHE A 107 -18.01 1.15 -0.47
C PHE A 107 -19.10 2.06 -1.03
N SER A 108 -20.35 1.83 -0.60
CA SER A 108 -21.48 2.72 -0.89
C SER A 108 -22.27 3.01 0.37
N PHE A 109 -22.76 4.23 0.51
CA PHE A 109 -23.57 4.69 1.63
C PHE A 109 -24.25 6.02 1.30
N ARG A 110 -25.54 6.17 1.62
CA ARG A 110 -26.25 7.45 1.49
C ARG A 110 -26.17 8.25 2.79
N GLY A 111 -25.09 9.02 2.96
CA GLY A 111 -24.85 9.85 4.15
C GLY A 111 -25.78 11.04 4.30
N THR A 112 -26.50 11.44 3.24
CA THR A 112 -27.47 12.55 3.29
C THR A 112 -28.75 12.22 4.07
N LEU A 113 -29.07 10.94 4.25
CA LEU A 113 -30.31 10.48 4.89
C LEU A 113 -30.21 10.36 6.42
N PRO A 114 -29.20 9.66 6.99
CA PRO A 114 -29.05 9.56 8.44
C PRO A 114 -28.39 10.81 9.03
N PRO A 115 -28.75 11.21 10.26
CA PRO A 115 -28.21 12.43 10.85
C PRO A 115 -26.74 12.31 11.31
N ASP A 116 -26.30 11.10 11.69
CA ASP A 116 -25.02 10.93 12.40
C ASP A 116 -24.34 9.58 12.11
N GLY A 117 -23.99 9.34 10.84
CA GLY A 117 -23.31 8.11 10.39
C GLY A 117 -21.79 8.14 10.59
N TRP A 118 -21.22 7.05 11.11
CA TRP A 118 -19.78 6.91 11.34
C TRP A 118 -19.29 5.52 10.95
N PHE A 119 -18.02 5.41 10.56
CA PHE A 119 -17.30 4.15 10.69
C PHE A 119 -16.98 3.89 12.16
N TYR A 120 -17.33 2.71 12.63
CA TYR A 120 -17.26 2.32 14.03
C TYR A 120 -16.64 0.94 14.16
N ALA A 121 -15.74 0.75 15.12
CA ALA A 121 -15.10 -0.53 15.34
C ALA A 121 -14.94 -0.83 16.83
N GLY A 122 -15.11 -2.10 17.21
CA GLY A 122 -15.13 -2.48 18.62
C GLY A 122 -15.14 -3.97 18.85
N THR A 123 -15.39 -4.34 20.11
CA THR A 123 -15.48 -5.73 20.58
C THR A 123 -16.82 -6.02 21.22
N GLY A 124 -17.21 -7.29 21.23
CA GLY A 124 -18.46 -7.74 21.82
C GLY A 124 -19.69 -7.22 21.09
N LYS A 125 -20.72 -6.81 21.84
CA LYS A 125 -21.99 -6.35 21.26
C LYS A 125 -21.83 -4.97 20.63
N ILE A 126 -22.32 -4.77 19.41
CA ILE A 126 -22.31 -3.47 18.73
C ILE A 126 -23.22 -2.49 19.47
N ASN A 127 -22.62 -1.50 20.13
CA ASN A 127 -23.32 -0.41 20.78
C ASN A 127 -22.38 0.80 20.96
N LYS A 128 -22.93 1.90 21.47
CA LYS A 128 -22.23 3.18 21.66
C LYS A 128 -21.03 3.11 22.62
N TYR A 129 -21.00 2.18 23.57
CA TYR A 129 -19.98 2.07 24.61
C TYR A 129 -18.83 1.12 24.26
N THR A 130 -19.08 0.15 23.38
CA THR A 130 -18.15 -0.94 23.05
C THR A 130 -17.32 -0.70 21.79
N GLY A 131 -17.74 0.24 20.94
CA GLY A 131 -16.96 0.66 19.78
C GLY A 131 -16.37 2.04 19.93
N LYS A 132 -15.53 2.41 18.96
CA LYS A 132 -14.95 3.74 18.80
C LYS A 132 -15.05 4.18 17.35
N LYS A 133 -15.07 5.49 17.15
CA LYS A 133 -15.13 6.12 15.82
C LYS A 133 -13.79 5.93 15.12
N ALA A 134 -13.83 5.37 13.91
CA ALA A 134 -12.67 5.33 13.03
C ALA A 134 -12.50 6.67 12.29
N PHE A 135 -11.30 6.93 11.80
CA PHE A 135 -10.96 8.11 11.01
C PHE A 135 -10.87 7.74 9.54
N ILE A 136 -11.52 8.51 8.66
CA ILE A 136 -11.38 8.34 7.21
C ILE A 136 -10.11 9.05 6.76
N ILE A 137 -9.15 8.29 6.23
CA ILE A 137 -7.87 8.85 5.79
C ILE A 137 -8.10 9.79 4.59
N GLY A 138 -7.52 10.99 4.67
CA GLY A 138 -7.64 12.02 3.64
C GLY A 138 -8.86 12.94 3.79
N ARG A 139 -9.81 12.59 4.68
CA ARG A 139 -10.98 13.39 5.02
C ARG A 139 -10.92 13.89 6.46
N ASP A 140 -10.74 12.97 7.39
CA ASP A 140 -10.73 13.25 8.82
C ASP A 140 -9.31 13.55 9.31
N THR A 141 -9.23 14.47 10.26
CA THR A 141 -8.02 14.85 10.99
C THR A 141 -8.35 14.94 12.47
N GLN A 142 -7.33 15.04 13.33
CA GLN A 142 -7.56 15.21 14.77
C GLN A 142 -8.37 16.49 15.08
N GLU A 143 -8.25 17.51 14.23
CA GLU A 143 -8.96 18.78 14.36
C GLU A 143 -10.35 18.77 13.72
N ARG A 144 -10.57 17.91 12.71
CA ARG A 144 -11.80 17.82 11.92
C ARG A 144 -12.20 16.36 11.76
N HIS A 145 -13.03 15.87 12.68
CA HIS A 145 -13.61 14.54 12.66
C HIS A 145 -15.13 14.69 12.71
N CYS A 146 -15.78 14.58 11.55
CA CYS A 146 -17.20 14.88 11.38
C CYS A 146 -17.98 13.65 10.88
N PRO A 147 -19.29 13.57 11.16
CA PRO A 147 -20.13 12.49 10.64
C PRO A 147 -20.10 12.43 9.12
N MET A 148 -20.41 11.27 8.56
CA MET A 148 -20.52 11.04 7.12
C MET A 148 -21.86 11.58 6.61
N HIS A 149 -21.89 12.85 6.21
CA HIS A 149 -23.06 13.50 5.61
C HIS A 149 -23.04 13.47 4.07
N GLU A 150 -21.91 13.09 3.48
CA GLU A 150 -21.76 12.94 2.04
C GLU A 150 -22.16 11.53 1.58
N ASP A 151 -22.67 11.43 0.35
CA ASP A 151 -22.99 10.14 -0.26
C ASP A 151 -21.74 9.51 -0.88
N TYR A 152 -21.53 8.23 -0.57
CA TYR A 152 -20.47 7.40 -1.14
C TYR A 152 -21.09 6.42 -2.14
N SER A 153 -20.54 6.35 -3.36
CA SER A 153 -21.04 5.45 -4.40
C SER A 153 -19.89 4.69 -5.05
N ASN A 154 -19.76 3.40 -4.72
CA ASN A 154 -18.70 2.51 -5.20
C ASN A 154 -17.28 3.09 -5.08
N MET A 155 -17.00 3.81 -3.99
CA MET A 155 -15.71 4.43 -3.76
C MET A 155 -14.83 3.57 -2.85
N ASP A 156 -13.53 3.60 -3.07
CA ASP A 156 -12.57 2.96 -2.18
C ASP A 156 -12.26 3.91 -1.03
N VAL A 157 -12.63 3.50 0.18
CA VAL A 157 -12.46 4.30 1.39
C VAL A 157 -11.43 3.63 2.28
N THR A 158 -10.40 4.39 2.68
CA THR A 158 -9.42 3.89 3.65
C THR A 158 -9.71 4.50 5.01
N ILE A 159 -9.81 3.65 6.02
CA ILE A 159 -10.04 4.06 7.40
C ILE A 159 -8.83 3.71 8.27
N SER A 160 -8.58 4.54 9.27
CA SER A 160 -7.69 4.25 10.39
C SER A 160 -8.52 4.03 11.64
N LEU A 161 -8.24 2.93 12.34
CA LEU A 161 -8.79 2.69 13.68
C LEU A 161 -8.32 3.77 14.66
N ALA A 162 -9.01 3.85 15.81
CA ALA A 162 -8.64 4.76 16.89
C ALA A 162 -7.23 4.46 17.43
N ASP A 163 -6.60 5.45 18.06
CA ASP A 163 -5.19 5.36 18.48
C ASP A 163 -4.89 4.22 19.44
N ASP A 164 -5.89 3.78 20.20
CA ASP A 164 -5.80 2.72 21.20
C ASP A 164 -6.45 1.40 20.75
N GLN A 165 -6.73 1.25 19.44
CA GLN A 165 -7.24 0.02 18.85
C GLN A 165 -6.35 -0.46 17.70
N THR A 166 -6.19 -1.78 17.60
CA THR A 166 -5.59 -2.43 16.44
C THR A 166 -6.58 -3.41 15.80
N VAL A 167 -6.25 -3.89 14.59
CA VAL A 167 -7.03 -4.89 13.85
C VAL A 167 -7.17 -6.22 14.58
N TYR A 168 -6.29 -6.50 15.55
CA TYR A 168 -6.34 -7.69 16.40
C TYR A 168 -7.23 -7.49 17.63
N ASP A 169 -7.46 -6.24 18.03
CA ASP A 169 -8.24 -5.91 19.22
C ASP A 169 -9.71 -5.74 18.90
N ILE A 170 -10.11 -5.72 17.62
CA ILE A 170 -11.50 -5.52 17.19
C ILE A 170 -12.13 -6.84 16.74
N GLU A 171 -13.43 -6.97 16.95
CA GLU A 171 -14.23 -8.12 16.49
C GLU A 171 -15.15 -7.78 15.33
N TRP A 172 -15.43 -6.49 15.13
CA TRP A 172 -16.34 -6.01 14.10
C TRP A 172 -16.02 -4.59 13.67
N ILE A 173 -16.45 -4.28 12.46
CA ILE A 173 -16.45 -2.94 11.87
C ILE A 173 -17.85 -2.68 11.33
N SER A 174 -18.41 -1.53 11.65
CA SER A 174 -19.79 -1.17 11.37
C SER A 174 -19.88 0.24 10.80
N VAL A 175 -20.86 0.45 9.93
CA VAL A 175 -21.42 1.79 9.71
C VAL A 175 -22.52 2.00 10.74
N PHE A 176 -22.28 2.90 11.69
CA PHE A 176 -23.10 3.06 12.88
C PHE A 176 -23.67 4.47 12.97
N CYS A 177 -24.95 4.58 13.32
CA CYS A 177 -25.56 5.85 13.66
C CYS A 177 -25.35 6.15 15.14
N TYR A 178 -24.49 7.12 15.44
CA TYR A 178 -24.12 7.41 16.82
C TYR A 178 -25.23 8.12 17.61
N GLN A 179 -26.05 8.94 16.94
CA GLN A 179 -27.20 9.62 17.55
C GLN A 179 -28.29 8.64 18.01
N PHE A 180 -28.69 7.70 17.14
CA PHE A 180 -29.77 6.73 17.44
C PHE A 180 -29.26 5.40 17.99
N SER A 181 -27.95 5.20 18.06
CA SER A 181 -27.31 3.95 18.50
C SER A 181 -27.76 2.72 17.69
N VAL A 182 -27.87 2.87 16.37
CA VAL A 182 -28.33 1.81 15.45
C VAL A 182 -27.18 1.41 14.53
N ASP A 183 -26.97 0.10 14.39
CA ASP A 183 -26.08 -0.48 13.39
C ASP A 183 -26.79 -0.51 12.02
N PHE A 184 -26.17 0.10 11.00
CA PHE A 184 -26.70 0.05 9.64
C PHE A 184 -26.22 -1.17 8.89
N CYS A 185 -24.96 -1.54 9.11
CA CYS A 185 -24.33 -2.72 8.53
C CYS A 185 -22.99 -2.94 9.23
N HIS A 186 -22.68 -4.19 9.56
CA HIS A 186 -21.38 -4.55 10.07
C HIS A 186 -20.80 -5.76 9.36
N ILE A 187 -19.48 -5.84 9.43
CA ILE A 187 -18.70 -7.02 9.11
C ILE A 187 -17.97 -7.46 10.36
N LYS A 188 -17.81 -8.78 10.50
CA LYS A 188 -17.02 -9.35 11.59
C LYS A 188 -15.57 -9.47 11.14
N VAL A 189 -14.65 -9.10 12.03
CA VAL A 189 -13.21 -9.15 11.81
C VAL A 189 -12.63 -9.96 12.95
N PHE A 190 -12.06 -11.12 12.66
CA PHE A 190 -11.39 -11.95 13.65
C PHE A 190 -10.01 -12.29 13.12
N LEU A 191 -9.01 -11.53 13.54
CA LEU A 191 -7.62 -11.76 13.17
C LEU A 191 -6.85 -12.18 14.41
N LYS A 192 -6.04 -13.23 14.26
CA LYS A 192 -5.04 -13.62 15.26
C LYS A 192 -3.66 -13.29 14.75
N LYS A 193 -2.79 -12.80 15.64
CA LYS A 193 -1.44 -12.35 15.29
C LYS A 193 -0.55 -13.49 14.79
N GLU A 194 -0.76 -14.69 15.32
CA GLU A 194 0.01 -15.89 14.99
C GLU A 194 -0.34 -16.43 13.60
N GLU A 195 -1.62 -16.34 13.23
CA GLU A 195 -2.14 -16.84 11.96
C GLU A 195 -2.02 -15.79 10.84
N ASN A 196 -2.18 -14.50 11.18
CA ASN A 196 -2.26 -13.40 10.23
C ASN A 196 -1.27 -12.30 10.64
N PRO A 197 0.02 -12.42 10.29
CA PRO A 197 1.01 -11.38 10.57
C PRO A 197 0.78 -10.17 9.66
N VAL A 198 0.23 -9.10 10.21
CA VAL A 198 0.00 -7.81 9.54
C VAL A 198 1.18 -6.89 9.91
N PRO A 199 1.69 -6.06 8.97
CA PRO A 199 2.75 -5.11 9.28
C PRO A 199 2.34 -4.12 10.37
N ALA A 200 3.34 -3.61 11.09
CA ALA A 200 3.12 -2.54 12.06
C ALA A 200 2.55 -1.29 11.38
N TYR A 201 1.79 -0.49 12.14
CA TYR A 201 1.23 0.78 11.65
C TYR A 201 2.32 1.69 11.12
N LEU A 202 2.13 2.18 9.88
CA LEU A 202 3.01 3.15 9.25
C LEU A 202 2.29 4.51 9.23
N PRO A 203 2.75 5.50 10.02
CA PRO A 203 2.14 6.82 9.96
C PRO A 203 2.31 7.42 8.56
N GLN A 204 1.28 8.09 8.09
CA GLN A 204 1.30 8.76 6.80
C GLN A 204 2.39 9.83 6.81
N ILE A 205 3.36 9.71 5.90
CA ILE A 205 4.44 10.70 5.75
C ILE A 205 3.86 11.90 5.00
N SER A 206 3.41 12.92 5.73
CA SER A 206 3.06 14.21 5.12
C SER A 206 4.34 14.89 4.65
N LYS A 207 4.44 15.18 3.34
CA LYS A 207 5.53 15.98 2.75
C LYS A 207 5.42 17.47 3.08
N THR A 208 4.35 17.88 3.75
CA THR A 208 4.07 19.29 4.08
C THR A 208 4.10 19.45 5.59
N ALA A 209 4.76 20.52 6.06
CA ALA A 209 4.76 20.88 7.47
C ALA A 209 3.32 20.99 8.01
N PRO A 210 3.05 20.56 9.26
CA PRO A 210 1.74 20.74 9.88
C PRO A 210 1.41 22.24 9.90
N ARG A 211 0.48 22.68 9.05
CA ARG A 211 -0.09 24.02 9.20
C ARG A 211 -0.93 23.96 10.46
N LYS A 212 -0.67 24.87 11.41
CA LYS A 212 -1.44 25.02 12.65
C LYS A 212 -2.88 25.38 12.26
N GLY A 213 -3.70 24.36 12.05
CA GLY A 213 -5.08 24.48 11.62
C GLY A 213 -5.92 25.02 12.76
N ARG A 214 -6.67 26.07 12.49
CA ARG A 214 -7.80 26.48 13.31
C ARG A 214 -8.81 25.33 13.26
N LYS A 215 -9.30 24.85 14.41
CA LYS A 215 -10.33 23.80 14.49
C LYS A 215 -11.50 24.20 13.59
N GLU A 216 -11.67 23.50 12.48
CA GLU A 216 -12.82 23.67 11.60
C GLU A 216 -14.00 22.96 12.24
N LYS A 217 -15.08 23.70 12.47
CA LYS A 217 -16.30 23.13 13.01
C LYS A 217 -16.95 22.23 11.95
N CYS A 218 -17.39 21.05 12.40
CA CYS A 218 -18.60 20.44 11.90
C CYS A 218 -19.78 21.35 12.29
#